data_AF-A0A1H4GL87-F1
#
_entry.id   AF-A0A1H4GL87-F1
#
_cell.length_a   1.000
_cell.length_b   1.000
_cell.length_c   1.000
_cell.angle_alpha   90.00
_cell.angle_beta   90.00
_cell.angle_gamma   90.00
#
_symmetry.space_group_name_H-M   'P 1'
#
loop_
_entity.id
_entity.type
_entity.pdbx_description
1 polymer ?
#
loop_
_entity_poly.entity_id
_entity_poly.type
_entity_poly.pdbx_seq_one_letter_code
_entity_poly.pdbx_strand_id
1 'polypeptide(L)'
;MTEAILENIESGRKADISLSQLLNIARGLNVPVSMLLAPVGTPDSVLDLPNLSEDFESMTAAEFDCWLSATPASAYRPRSASERSDIAILSSLREFGTLRRELDRLEIVLQSQKAAADPDLVAANLEVEQRIDRIAKEAASVANLLQTAGLELAQSEVESLEPESL
;
A
#
# COMPACT_ATOMS: atom_id res chain seq x y z
N MET A 1 -22.19 9.85 9.01
CA MET A 1 -22.57 8.42 9.08
C MET A 1 -24.05 8.38 9.44
N THR A 2 -24.91 7.74 8.64
CA THR A 2 -26.37 7.79 8.84
C THR A 2 -26.86 6.54 9.57
N GLU A 3 -27.92 6.70 10.37
CA GLU A 3 -28.50 5.69 11.28
C GLU A 3 -28.94 4.40 10.55
N ALA A 4 -29.45 4.54 9.32
CA ALA A 4 -29.81 3.41 8.45
C ALA A 4 -28.61 2.52 8.04
N ILE A 5 -27.37 3.01 8.12
CA ILE A 5 -26.17 2.22 7.81
C ILE A 5 -25.81 1.31 8.99
N LEU A 6 -25.98 1.79 10.23
CA LEU A 6 -25.74 1.02 11.45
C LEU A 6 -26.79 -0.11 11.60
N GLU A 7 -28.05 0.20 11.35
CA GLU A 7 -29.16 -0.76 11.46
C GLU A 7 -29.02 -1.96 10.49
N ASN A 8 -28.48 -1.72 9.29
CA ASN A 8 -28.22 -2.79 8.32
C ASN A 8 -27.09 -3.73 8.75
N ILE A 9 -26.02 -3.18 9.35
CA ILE A 9 -24.87 -3.96 9.86
C ILE A 9 -25.29 -4.78 11.10
N GLU A 10 -26.07 -4.18 12.01
CA GLU A 10 -26.58 -4.83 13.22
C GLU A 10 -27.60 -5.94 12.90
N SER A 11 -28.30 -5.86 11.76
CA SER A 11 -29.28 -6.87 11.34
C SER A 11 -28.71 -8.17 10.75
N GLY A 12 -27.38 -8.31 10.66
CA GLY A 12 -26.73 -9.51 10.11
C GLY A 12 -26.89 -9.69 8.60
N ARG A 13 -27.42 -8.69 7.88
CA ARG A 13 -27.52 -8.69 6.41
C ARG A 13 -26.21 -8.26 5.77
N LYS A 14 -25.20 -9.14 5.80
CA LYS A 14 -23.98 -9.01 4.99
C LYS A 14 -24.25 -9.12 3.47
N ALA A 15 -25.47 -9.48 3.06
CA ALA A 15 -25.81 -9.85 1.69
C ALA A 15 -26.11 -8.68 0.72
N ASP A 16 -26.53 -7.52 1.22
CA ASP A 16 -26.96 -6.38 0.37
C ASP A 16 -26.30 -5.07 0.82
N ILE A 17 -24.98 -5.06 0.92
CA ILE A 17 -24.21 -3.83 1.08
C ILE A 17 -23.69 -3.36 -0.28
N SER A 18 -23.91 -2.09 -0.62
CA SER A 18 -23.29 -1.54 -1.82
C SER A 18 -21.77 -1.40 -1.61
N LEU A 19 -20.99 -1.51 -2.69
CA LEU A 19 -19.54 -1.30 -2.61
C LEU A 19 -19.19 0.08 -2.03
N SER A 20 -19.95 1.12 -2.37
CA SER A 20 -19.74 2.46 -1.83
C SER A 20 -20.02 2.54 -0.33
N GLN A 21 -21.04 1.83 0.17
CA GLN A 21 -21.30 1.72 1.60
C GLN A 21 -20.17 0.99 2.31
N LEU A 22 -19.71 -0.14 1.78
CA LEU A 22 -18.59 -0.91 2.33
C LEU A 22 -17.33 -0.04 2.48
N LEU A 23 -16.97 0.70 1.42
CA LEU A 23 -15.80 1.59 1.44
C LEU A 23 -15.96 2.75 2.43
N ASN A 24 -17.16 3.34 2.52
CA ASN A 24 -17.44 4.41 3.48
C ASN A 24 -17.38 3.93 4.92
N ILE A 25 -17.86 2.70 5.21
CA ILE A 25 -17.78 2.10 6.54
C ILE A 25 -16.32 1.81 6.90
N ALA A 26 -15.58 1.15 6.00
CA ALA A 26 -14.16 0.86 6.22
C ALA A 26 -13.38 2.15 6.52
N ARG A 27 -13.62 3.20 5.73
CA ARG A 27 -12.99 4.51 5.91
C ARG A 27 -13.42 5.19 7.22
N GLY A 28 -14.70 5.10 7.59
CA GLY A 28 -15.25 5.69 8.81
C GLY A 28 -14.76 5.01 10.09
N LEU A 29 -14.54 3.69 10.03
CA LEU A 29 -13.97 2.90 11.13
C LEU A 29 -12.43 2.91 11.14
N ASN A 30 -11.80 3.46 10.09
CA ASN A 30 -10.34 3.46 9.91
C ASN A 30 -9.73 2.05 9.93
N VAL A 31 -10.40 1.10 9.27
CA VAL A 31 -9.95 -0.29 9.13
C VAL A 31 -9.82 -0.68 7.66
N PRO A 32 -8.93 -1.63 7.32
CA PRO A 32 -8.89 -2.22 5.98
C PRO A 32 -10.20 -2.91 5.62
N VAL A 33 -10.54 -2.93 4.33
CA VAL A 33 -11.76 -3.59 3.83
C VAL A 33 -11.76 -5.10 4.15
N SER A 34 -10.60 -5.77 4.10
CA SER A 34 -10.46 -7.18 4.49
C SER A 34 -10.95 -7.44 5.92
N MET A 35 -10.80 -6.49 6.84
CA MET A 35 -11.26 -6.61 8.22
C MET A 35 -12.78 -6.60 8.38
N LEU A 36 -13.51 -6.06 7.40
CA LEU A 36 -14.98 -6.12 7.37
C LEU A 36 -15.50 -7.41 6.72
N LEU A 37 -14.68 -8.05 5.89
CA LEU A 37 -15.06 -9.19 5.06
C LEU A 37 -14.63 -10.53 5.67
N ALA A 38 -13.48 -10.56 6.34
CA ALA A 38 -12.89 -11.77 6.90
C ALA A 38 -12.66 -11.64 8.42
N PRO A 39 -12.73 -12.75 9.17
CA PRO A 39 -12.46 -12.74 10.61
C PRO A 39 -10.95 -12.62 10.89
N VAL A 40 -10.43 -11.39 10.93
CA VAL A 40 -9.00 -11.11 11.14
C VAL A 40 -8.47 -11.61 12.49
N GLY A 41 -9.34 -11.76 13.51
CA GLY A 41 -8.96 -12.32 14.80
C GLY A 41 -8.67 -13.83 14.77
N THR A 42 -9.03 -14.52 13.68
CA THR A 42 -8.83 -15.96 13.49
C THR A 42 -8.23 -16.20 12.10
N PRO A 43 -6.93 -15.92 11.90
CA PRO A 43 -6.30 -15.93 10.57
C PRO A 43 -6.44 -17.26 9.83
N ASP A 44 -6.45 -18.38 10.55
CA ASP A 44 -6.56 -19.73 9.99
C ASP A 44 -8.02 -20.17 9.73
N SER A 45 -9.01 -19.37 10.12
CA SER A 45 -10.41 -19.69 9.84
C SER A 45 -10.73 -19.43 8.37
N VAL A 46 -11.52 -20.33 7.79
CA VAL A 46 -12.02 -20.23 6.41
C VAL A 46 -12.97 -19.05 6.28
N LEU A 47 -13.01 -18.43 5.10
CA LEU A 47 -13.97 -17.39 4.77
C LEU A 47 -15.41 -17.90 4.91
N ASP A 48 -16.20 -17.20 5.71
CA ASP A 48 -17.64 -17.42 5.84
C ASP A 48 -18.39 -16.22 5.25
N LEU A 49 -18.41 -16.17 3.91
CA LEU A 49 -19.06 -15.13 3.12
C LEU A 49 -20.06 -15.77 2.15
N PRO A 50 -21.34 -15.34 2.15
CA PRO A 50 -22.33 -15.89 1.24
C PRO A 50 -22.05 -15.48 -0.21
N ASN A 51 -22.49 -16.30 -1.16
CA ASN A 51 -22.41 -16.04 -2.61
C ASN A 51 -20.98 -15.93 -3.19
N LEU A 52 -19.97 -16.49 -2.53
CA LEU A 52 -18.66 -16.70 -3.14
C LEU A 52 -18.67 -17.96 -4.02
N SER A 53 -17.84 -17.95 -5.07
CA SER A 53 -17.57 -19.14 -5.88
C SER A 53 -16.79 -20.19 -5.10
N GLU A 54 -16.82 -21.44 -5.58
CA GLU A 54 -16.09 -22.59 -5.00
C GLU A 54 -14.57 -22.31 -4.81
N ASP A 55 -13.99 -21.41 -5.62
CA ASP A 55 -12.57 -21.00 -5.49
C ASP A 55 -12.16 -20.45 -4.11
N PHE A 56 -13.12 -20.03 -3.29
CA PHE A 56 -12.89 -19.44 -1.96
C PHE A 56 -13.17 -20.42 -0.80
N GLU A 57 -13.70 -21.62 -1.05
CA GLU A 57 -14.17 -22.55 -0.01
C GLU A 57 -13.11 -22.99 1.00
N SER A 58 -11.84 -22.99 0.60
CA SER A 58 -10.71 -23.35 1.46
C SER A 58 -9.81 -22.16 1.79
N MET A 59 -10.16 -20.96 1.32
CA MET A 59 -9.35 -19.78 1.54
C MET A 59 -9.52 -19.32 2.98
N THR A 60 -8.40 -19.24 3.70
CA THR A 60 -8.33 -18.71 5.06
C THR A 60 -8.43 -17.18 5.07
N ALA A 61 -8.76 -16.60 6.21
CA ALA A 61 -8.79 -15.15 6.40
C ALA A 61 -7.43 -14.49 6.10
N ALA A 62 -6.32 -15.15 6.46
CA ALA A 62 -4.97 -14.68 6.16
C ALA A 62 -4.65 -14.74 4.66
N GLU A 63 -5.01 -15.83 3.97
CA GLU A 63 -4.86 -15.94 2.52
C GLU A 63 -5.67 -14.89 1.78
N PHE A 64 -6.91 -14.65 2.22
CA PHE A 64 -7.79 -13.65 1.64
C PHE A 64 -7.23 -12.23 1.77
N ASP A 65 -6.72 -11.85 2.94
CA ASP A 65 -6.11 -10.55 3.15
C ASP A 65 -4.86 -10.36 2.27
N CYS A 66 -4.00 -11.39 2.18
CA CYS A 66 -2.82 -11.37 1.32
C CYS A 66 -3.19 -11.27 -0.16
N TRP A 67 -4.20 -12.02 -0.60
CA TRP A 67 -4.74 -11.95 -1.97
C TRP A 67 -5.32 -10.56 -2.26
N LEU A 68 -6.19 -10.04 -1.40
CA LEU A 68 -6.87 -8.75 -1.59
C LEU A 68 -5.88 -7.59 -1.61
N SER A 69 -4.84 -7.65 -0.78
CA SER A 69 -3.77 -6.63 -0.73
C SER A 69 -2.68 -6.83 -1.77
N ALA A 70 -2.73 -7.95 -2.52
CA ALA A 70 -1.65 -8.43 -3.38
C ALA A 70 -0.29 -8.48 -2.65
N THR A 71 -0.29 -8.76 -1.35
CA THR A 71 0.94 -8.77 -0.55
C THR A 71 1.51 -10.19 -0.54
N PRO A 72 2.80 -10.39 -0.88
CA PRO A 72 3.41 -11.72 -0.92
C PRO A 72 3.68 -12.31 0.48
N ALA A 73 3.01 -11.82 1.53
CA ALA A 73 3.10 -12.40 2.85
C ALA A 73 2.63 -13.86 2.75
N SER A 74 3.46 -14.78 3.24
CA SER A 74 3.54 -16.22 2.91
C SER A 74 2.25 -17.05 2.95
N ALA A 75 1.14 -16.48 3.40
CA ALA A 75 -0.17 -17.13 3.44
C ALA A 75 -0.72 -17.36 2.04
N TYR A 76 -0.72 -16.35 1.16
CA TYR A 76 -1.26 -16.52 -0.19
C TYR A 76 -0.21 -16.95 -1.21
N ARG A 77 -0.51 -18.02 -1.97
CA ARG A 77 0.32 -18.49 -3.07
C ARG A 77 -0.39 -18.27 -4.41
N PRO A 78 0.19 -17.46 -5.30
CA PRO A 78 -0.41 -17.22 -6.62
C PRO A 78 -0.55 -18.51 -7.41
N ARG A 79 -1.73 -18.69 -8.03
CA ARG A 79 -2.13 -19.90 -8.75
C ARG A 79 -1.59 -19.91 -10.19
N SER A 80 -1.27 -18.76 -10.77
CA SER A 80 -0.78 -18.64 -12.15
C SER A 80 0.48 -17.79 -12.31
N ALA A 81 1.16 -17.92 -13.46
CA ALA A 81 2.30 -17.08 -13.79
C ALA A 81 1.90 -15.61 -14.02
N SER A 82 0.74 -15.38 -14.64
CA SER A 82 0.19 -14.02 -14.83
C SER A 82 -0.05 -13.34 -13.49
N GLU A 83 -0.73 -14.02 -12.59
CA GLU A 83 -1.04 -13.50 -11.25
C GLU A 83 0.24 -13.18 -10.44
N ARG A 84 1.29 -14.02 -10.54
CA ARG A 84 2.60 -13.69 -9.94
C ARG A 84 3.18 -12.40 -10.49
N SER A 85 3.08 -12.20 -11.81
CA SER A 85 3.55 -10.97 -12.45
C SER A 85 2.77 -9.76 -11.98
N ASP A 86 1.44 -9.86 -11.92
CA ASP A 86 0.57 -8.78 -11.46
C ASP A 86 0.84 -8.39 -10.00
N ILE A 87 1.02 -9.39 -9.12
CA ILE A 87 1.40 -9.18 -7.72
C ILE A 87 2.78 -8.52 -7.59
N ALA A 88 3.76 -8.95 -8.40
CA ALA A 88 5.09 -8.34 -8.40
C ALA A 88 5.03 -6.87 -8.82
N ILE A 89 4.26 -6.56 -9.87
CA ILE A 89 4.03 -5.18 -10.34
C ILE A 89 3.39 -4.33 -9.23
N LEU A 90 2.33 -4.83 -8.58
CA LEU A 90 1.67 -4.12 -7.48
C LEU A 90 2.58 -3.92 -6.26
N SER A 91 3.48 -4.87 -5.99
CA SER A 91 4.48 -4.75 -4.95
C SER A 91 5.48 -3.64 -5.27
N SER A 92 6.01 -3.61 -6.50
CA SER A 92 6.94 -2.56 -6.95
C SER A 92 6.30 -1.18 -6.98
N LEU A 93 5.01 -1.05 -7.33
CA LEU A 93 4.27 0.22 -7.24
C LEU A 93 4.18 0.72 -5.78
N ARG A 94 3.91 -0.17 -4.83
CA ARG A 94 3.85 0.16 -3.41
C ARG A 94 5.21 0.56 -2.85
N GLU A 95 6.25 -0.15 -3.24
CA GLU A 95 7.63 0.16 -2.89
C GLU A 95 8.02 1.55 -3.43
N PHE A 96 7.77 1.81 -4.71
CA PHE A 96 8.01 3.12 -5.32
C PHE A 96 7.30 4.25 -4.56
N GLY A 97 6.00 4.09 -4.26
CA GLY A 97 5.24 5.07 -3.50
C GLY A 97 5.77 5.26 -2.06
N THR A 98 6.37 4.23 -1.45
CA THR A 98 6.98 4.32 -0.12
C THR A 98 8.29 5.09 -0.17
N LEU A 99 9.15 4.79 -1.14
CA LEU A 99 10.41 5.49 -1.36
C LEU A 99 10.17 6.99 -1.60
N ARG A 100 9.17 7.33 -2.42
CA ARG A 100 8.80 8.73 -2.68
C ARG A 100 8.37 9.50 -1.44
N ARG A 101 7.46 8.93 -0.64
CA ARG A 101 7.04 9.60 0.61
C ARG A 101 8.19 9.79 1.59
N GLU A 102 9.16 8.88 1.62
CA GLU A 102 10.35 9.02 2.44
C GLU A 102 11.31 10.09 1.90
N LEU A 103 11.45 10.23 0.57
CA LEU A 103 12.17 11.35 -0.03
C LEU A 103 11.54 12.69 0.36
N ASP A 104 10.23 12.84 0.13
CA ASP A 104 9.48 14.06 0.50
C ASP A 104 9.70 14.41 1.98
N ARG A 105 9.64 13.40 2.86
CA ARG A 105 9.88 13.57 4.29
C ARG A 105 11.31 14.03 4.59
N LEU A 106 12.32 13.41 4.00
CA LEU A 106 13.72 13.74 4.26
C LEU A 106 14.11 15.11 3.71
N GLU A 107 13.54 15.53 2.58
CA GLU A 107 13.72 16.87 2.06
C GLU A 107 13.17 17.93 3.01
N ILE A 108 11.97 17.71 3.57
CA ILE A 108 11.39 18.58 4.61
C ILE A 108 12.32 18.66 5.83
N VAL A 109 12.87 17.52 6.27
CA VAL A 109 13.83 17.48 7.39
C VAL A 109 15.08 18.29 7.07
N LEU A 110 15.69 18.09 5.90
CA LEU A 110 16.90 18.79 5.48
C LEU A 110 16.67 20.31 5.38
N GLN A 111 15.55 20.73 4.78
CA GLN A 111 15.18 22.14 4.70
C GLN A 111 15.01 22.76 6.09
N SER A 112 14.34 22.04 7.01
CA SER A 112 14.18 22.49 8.39
C SER A 112 15.52 22.60 9.13
N GLN A 113 16.44 21.66 8.93
CA GLN A 113 17.77 21.69 9.55
C GLN A 113 18.62 22.84 9.02
N LYS A 114 18.61 23.07 7.70
CA LYS A 114 19.31 24.20 7.06
C LYS A 114 18.77 25.55 7.54
N ALA A 115 17.47 25.67 7.76
CA ALA A 115 16.84 26.91 8.25
C ALA A 115 17.13 27.21 9.74
N ALA A 116 17.35 26.18 10.56
CA ALA A 116 17.56 26.34 12.00
C ALA A 116 18.93 26.96 12.36
N ALA A 117 19.93 26.86 11.46
CA ALA A 117 21.31 27.34 11.67
C ALA A 117 21.98 26.82 12.97
N ASP A 118 21.49 25.70 13.51
CA ASP A 118 22.05 25.02 14.67
C ASP A 118 23.28 24.20 14.24
N PRO A 119 24.48 24.41 14.83
CA PRO A 119 25.70 23.70 14.47
C PRO A 119 25.58 22.17 14.50
N ASP A 120 24.82 21.61 15.45
CA ASP A 120 24.65 20.17 15.59
C ASP A 120 23.75 19.60 14.48
N LEU A 121 22.72 20.36 14.08
CA LEU A 121 21.86 19.98 12.95
C LEU A 121 22.57 20.15 11.60
N VAL A 122 23.42 21.18 11.47
CA VAL A 122 24.23 21.40 10.28
C VAL A 122 25.22 20.24 10.07
N ALA A 123 25.80 19.70 11.14
CA ALA A 123 26.65 18.52 11.07
C ALA A 123 25.90 17.26 10.60
N ALA A 124 24.61 17.14 10.93
CA ALA A 124 23.75 16.02 10.53
C ALA A 124 23.23 16.11 9.08
N ASN A 125 23.28 17.28 8.44
CA ASN A 125 22.81 17.48 7.06
C ASN A 125 23.44 16.49 6.07
N LEU A 126 24.75 16.23 6.21
CA LEU A 126 25.47 15.33 5.31
C LEU A 126 24.91 13.90 5.36
N GLU A 127 24.50 13.42 6.54
CA GLU A 127 23.90 12.10 6.69
C GLU A 127 22.52 12.04 6.03
N VAL A 128 21.72 13.10 6.20
CA VAL A 128 20.40 13.23 5.58
C VAL A 128 20.51 13.28 4.05
N GLU A 129 21.44 14.08 3.51
CA GLU A 129 21.73 14.16 2.07
C GLU A 129 22.16 12.81 1.50
N GLN A 130 23.09 12.09 2.16
CA GLN A 130 23.49 10.75 1.74
C GLN A 130 22.34 9.74 1.76
N ARG A 131 21.38 9.90 2.68
CA ARG A 131 20.20 9.04 2.75
C ARG A 131 19.21 9.37 1.63
N ILE A 132 19.00 10.65 1.32
CA ILE A 132 18.22 11.10 0.16
C ILE A 132 18.79 10.49 -1.12
N ASP A 133 20.09 10.66 -1.38
CA ASP A 133 20.75 10.14 -2.59
C ASP A 133 20.56 8.63 -2.78
N ARG A 134 20.63 7.87 -1.68
CA ARG A 134 20.46 6.41 -1.70
C ARG A 134 19.04 6.02 -2.07
N ILE A 135 18.06 6.65 -1.42
CA ILE A 135 16.64 6.37 -1.65
C ILE A 135 16.23 6.84 -3.04
N ALA A 136 16.76 7.96 -3.53
CA ALA A 136 16.51 8.44 -4.88
C ALA A 136 16.99 7.46 -5.95
N LYS A 137 18.20 6.90 -5.79
CA LYS A 137 18.73 5.86 -6.69
C LYS A 137 17.88 4.59 -6.68
N GLU A 138 17.43 4.17 -5.50
CA GLU A 138 16.56 3.00 -5.36
C GLU A 138 15.19 3.26 -6.01
N ALA A 139 14.59 4.42 -5.77
CA ALA A 139 13.34 4.84 -6.39
C ALA A 139 13.44 4.89 -7.92
N ALA A 140 14.53 5.43 -8.46
CA ALA A 140 14.80 5.46 -9.90
C ALA A 140 14.93 4.04 -10.47
N SER A 141 15.60 3.13 -9.76
CA SER A 141 15.70 1.72 -10.15
C SER A 141 14.33 1.05 -10.22
N VAL A 142 13.49 1.24 -9.20
CA VAL A 142 12.13 0.67 -9.18
C VAL A 142 11.26 1.30 -10.26
N ALA A 143 11.36 2.61 -10.50
CA ALA A 143 10.66 3.30 -11.57
C ALA A 143 11.00 2.73 -12.96
N ASN A 144 12.28 2.50 -13.22
CA ASN A 144 12.74 1.89 -14.47
C ASN A 144 12.17 0.47 -14.64
N LEU A 145 12.16 -0.35 -13.59
CA LEU A 145 11.55 -1.68 -13.64
C LEU A 145 10.06 -1.60 -13.99
N LEU A 146 9.32 -0.69 -13.37
CA LEU A 146 7.89 -0.46 -13.64
C LEU A 146 7.65 -0.02 -15.09
N GLN A 147 8.48 0.89 -15.62
CA GLN A 147 8.39 1.33 -17.01
C GLN A 147 8.67 0.19 -17.99
N THR A 148 9.68 -0.66 -17.72
CA THR A 148 9.94 -1.85 -18.55
C THR A 148 8.80 -2.87 -18.51
N ALA A 149 8.03 -2.90 -17.42
CA ALA A 149 6.81 -3.69 -17.31
C ALA A 149 5.58 -3.07 -18.02
N GLY A 150 5.75 -1.90 -18.66
CA GLY A 150 4.72 -1.22 -19.45
C GLY A 150 3.84 -0.25 -18.66
N LEU A 151 4.23 0.14 -17.43
CA LEU A 151 3.52 1.16 -16.66
C LEU A 151 4.04 2.56 -16.98
N GLU A 152 3.12 3.45 -17.35
CA GLU A 152 3.40 4.88 -17.48
C GLU A 152 3.37 5.53 -16.10
N LEU A 153 4.55 5.88 -15.57
CA LEU A 153 4.68 6.74 -14.39
C LEU A 153 4.60 8.20 -14.84
N ALA A 154 3.99 9.07 -14.02
CA ALA A 154 3.89 10.48 -14.40
C ALA A 154 5.31 11.08 -14.50
N GLN A 155 5.56 11.85 -15.57
CA GLN A 155 6.91 12.38 -15.86
C GLN A 155 7.48 13.20 -14.70
N SER A 156 6.63 13.96 -14.01
CA SER A 156 7.01 14.72 -12.80
C SER A 156 7.53 13.86 -11.65
N GLU A 157 7.16 12.57 -11.60
CA GLU A 157 7.57 11.63 -10.54
C GLU A 157 8.92 10.98 -10.82
N VAL A 158 9.34 11.00 -12.09
CA VAL A 158 10.62 10.43 -12.55
C VAL A 158 11.68 11.53 -12.56
N GLU A 159 11.33 12.74 -13.00
CA GLU A 159 12.22 13.90 -13.05
C GLU A 159 12.64 14.37 -11.65
N SER A 160 11.78 14.22 -10.64
CA SER A 160 12.11 14.53 -9.23
C SER A 160 13.13 13.58 -8.59
N LEU A 161 13.54 12.51 -9.29
CA LEU A 161 14.51 11.52 -8.80
C LEU A 161 15.90 11.73 -9.40
N GLU A 162 16.04 12.62 -10.39
CA GLU A 162 17.34 12.98 -10.93
C GLU A 162 18.03 13.98 -9.99
N PRO A 163 19.29 13.75 -9.59
CA PRO A 163 20.03 14.76 -8.83
C PRO A 163 20.20 16.00 -9.69
N GLU A 164 19.93 17.20 -9.15
CA GLU A 164 20.25 18.46 -9.82
C GLU A 164 21.72 18.42 -10.25
N SER A 165 21.96 18.38 -11.56
CA SER A 165 23.29 18.46 -12.12
C SER A 165 23.86 19.86 -11.82
N LEU A 166 24.81 19.91 -10.87
CA LEU A 166 25.64 21.07 -10.56
C LEU A 166 26.38 21.62 -11.78
#